data_AF-A0AAV7BGC2-F1
#
_entry.id   AF-A0AAV7BGC2-F1
#
_cell.length_a   1.000
_cell.length_b   1.000
_cell.length_c   1.000
_cell.angle_alpha   90.00
_cell.angle_beta   90.00
_cell.angle_gamma   90.00
#
_symmetry.space_group_name_H-M   'P 1'
#
loop_
_entity.id
_entity.type
_entity.pdbx_description
1 polymer ?
#
loop_
_entity_poly.entity_id
_entity_poly.type
_entity_poly.pdbx_seq_one_letter_code
_entity_poly.pdbx_strand_id
1 'polypeptide(L)'
;MPLILSGCVYTGSGKVLRLWAPTRCQMENLDKNLEDLLVRVDEFVGMLDMIRNDTSQVVNEKVPQIYSKAAEMRKLYQKIDLLEAFVKTVGSNVAQMEEQVTQAETNLGTFPNPLKKIFQNFSSSPLFSPSKAASPRTQPTRYEPPTVFRTEDYFPST
;
A
#
# COMPACT_ATOMS: atom_id res chain seq x y z
N MET A 1 4.71 51.68 62.25
CA MET A 1 3.35 51.17 62.55
C MET A 1 3.12 49.94 61.70
N PRO A 2 2.62 48.78 62.21
CA PRO A 2 2.06 48.51 63.53
C PRO A 2 2.89 47.53 64.39
N LEU A 3 2.59 47.59 65.68
CA LEU A 3 2.97 46.62 66.70
C LEU A 3 2.09 45.37 66.56
N ILE A 4 2.66 44.17 66.64
CA ILE A 4 1.92 42.98 67.06
C ILE A 4 2.50 42.52 68.39
N LEU A 5 1.67 42.73 69.41
CA LEU A 5 1.87 42.39 70.81
C LEU A 5 2.25 40.91 70.96
N SER A 6 3.40 40.63 71.56
CA SER A 6 3.64 39.34 72.20
C SER A 6 2.92 39.35 73.54
N GLY A 7 1.64 38.94 73.53
CA GLY A 7 0.85 38.77 74.73
C GLY A 7 1.39 37.62 75.56
N CYS A 8 2.06 37.93 76.67
CA CYS A 8 2.41 36.91 77.67
C CYS A 8 1.18 36.62 78.54
N VAL A 9 0.61 35.42 78.40
CA VAL A 9 -0.31 34.88 79.40
C VAL A 9 0.53 34.14 80.45
N TYR A 10 0.62 34.72 81.64
CA TYR A 10 1.26 34.09 82.80
C TYR A 10 0.25 33.24 83.55
N THR A 11 0.36 31.92 83.49
CA THR A 11 -0.28 31.05 84.48
C THR A 11 0.57 31.05 85.75
N GLY A 12 -0.04 31.30 86.91
CA GLY A 12 0.58 31.55 88.23
C GLY A 12 1.40 30.40 88.85
N SER A 13 2.07 29.59 88.05
CA SER A 13 3.00 28.56 88.50
C SER A 13 4.15 28.41 87.50
N GLY A 14 5.00 29.44 87.42
CA GLY A 14 6.44 29.37 87.14
C GLY A 14 6.95 28.62 85.89
N LYS A 15 6.10 28.13 84.98
CA LYS A 15 6.51 27.42 83.78
C LYS A 15 6.32 28.32 82.57
N VAL A 16 7.41 28.95 82.13
CA VAL A 16 7.47 29.62 80.84
C VAL A 16 7.24 28.55 79.78
N LEU A 17 6.08 28.59 79.12
CA LEU A 17 5.75 27.72 78.00
C LEU A 17 6.58 28.12 76.76
N ARG A 18 7.88 27.87 76.81
CA ARG A 18 8.76 27.81 75.63
C ARG A 18 8.55 26.47 74.93
N LEU A 19 7.31 26.16 74.53
CA LEU A 19 7.04 24.88 73.88
C LEU A 19 6.62 25.00 72.42
N TRP A 20 6.13 26.15 71.94
CA TRP A 20 5.53 26.25 70.60
C TRP A 20 6.19 27.29 69.68
N ALA A 21 7.47 27.60 69.88
CA ALA A 21 8.26 28.28 68.86
C ALA A 21 9.09 27.22 68.13
N PRO A 22 8.85 26.95 66.83
CA PRO A 22 9.71 26.07 66.05
C PRO A 22 11.16 26.55 66.18
N THR A 23 12.09 25.64 66.44
CA THR A 23 13.52 25.95 66.48
C THR A 23 13.89 26.53 65.11
N ARG A 24 14.66 27.64 65.03
CA ARG A 24 14.98 28.32 63.74
C ARG A 24 15.39 27.36 62.60
N CYS A 25 16.16 26.33 62.92
CA CYS A 25 16.55 25.27 61.98
C CYS A 25 15.36 24.51 61.35
N GLN A 26 14.25 24.29 62.08
CA GLN A 26 13.04 23.66 61.54
C GLN A 26 12.35 24.55 60.50
N MET A 27 12.37 25.88 60.71
CA MET A 27 11.81 26.82 59.73
C MET A 27 12.65 26.86 58.46
N GLU A 28 13.98 26.89 58.58
CA GLU A 28 14.88 26.84 57.42
C GLU A 28 14.76 25.52 56.64
N ASN A 29 14.57 24.39 57.32
CA ASN A 29 14.36 23.11 56.67
C ASN A 29 13.03 23.05 55.92
N LEU A 30 11.97 23.63 56.48
CA LEU A 30 10.67 23.70 55.81
C LEU A 30 10.73 24.58 54.56
N ASP A 31 11.42 25.72 54.64
CA ASP A 31 11.59 26.66 53.52
C ASP A 31 12.31 25.99 52.35
N LYS A 32 13.43 25.31 52.61
CA LYS A 32 14.15 24.51 51.60
C LYS A 32 13.28 23.42 50.98
N ASN A 33 12.51 22.70 51.79
CA ASN A 33 11.62 21.65 51.27
C ASN A 33 10.50 22.23 50.39
N LEU A 34 10.03 23.44 50.69
CA LEU A 34 9.06 24.15 49.87
C LEU A 34 9.68 24.58 48.54
N GLU A 35 10.88 25.17 48.57
CA GLU A 35 11.63 25.54 47.36
C GLU A 35 11.87 24.31 46.47
N ASP A 36 12.35 23.20 47.04
CA ASP A 36 12.54 21.94 46.32
C ASP A 36 11.23 21.40 45.71
N LEU A 37 10.10 21.55 46.43
CA LEU A 37 8.80 21.15 45.90
C LEU A 37 8.35 22.05 44.75
N LEU A 38 8.56 23.36 44.86
CA LEU A 38 8.22 24.32 43.81
C LEU A 38 9.05 24.06 42.54
N VAL A 39 10.34 23.76 42.68
CA VAL A 39 11.21 23.37 41.56
C VAL A 39 10.70 22.09 40.90
N ARG A 40 10.37 21.06 41.68
CA ARG A 40 9.81 19.82 41.11
C ARG A 40 8.49 20.04 40.39
N VAL A 41 7.63 20.93 40.88
CA VAL A 41 6.37 21.26 40.20
C VAL A 41 6.64 21.93 38.85
N ASP A 42 7.61 22.85 38.77
CA ASP A 42 8.01 23.49 37.51
C ASP A 42 8.55 22.45 36.50
N GLU A 43 9.37 21.51 36.96
CA GLU A 43 9.85 20.39 36.14
C GLU A 43 8.69 19.51 35.61
N PHE A 44 7.69 19.22 36.45
CA PHE A 44 6.50 18.47 36.01
C PHE A 44 5.70 19.24 34.96
N VAL A 45 5.56 20.56 35.11
CA VAL A 45 4.90 21.40 34.09
C VAL A 45 5.68 21.34 32.78
N GLY A 46 7.01 21.45 32.82
CA GLY A 46 7.86 21.31 31.64
C GLY A 46 7.71 19.96 30.95
N MET A 47 7.66 18.85 31.72
CA MET A 47 7.41 17.52 31.16
C MET A 47 6.01 17.40 30.52
N LEU A 48 4.98 17.98 31.14
CA LEU A 48 3.63 17.97 30.59
C LEU A 48 3.54 18.75 29.27
N ASP A 49 4.23 19.88 29.17
CA ASP A 49 4.27 20.67 27.95
C ASP A 49 4.98 19.92 26.81
N MET A 50 6.08 19.22 27.12
CA MET A 50 6.75 18.34 26.15
C MET A 50 5.80 17.23 25.66
N ILE A 51 5.15 16.50 26.57
CA ILE A 51 4.22 15.43 26.22
C ILE A 51 3.06 15.97 25.37
N ARG A 52 2.51 17.12 25.74
CA ARG A 52 1.41 17.76 25.00
C ARG A 52 1.84 18.14 23.59
N ASN A 53 3.04 18.71 23.44
CA ASN A 53 3.59 19.07 22.14
C ASN A 53 3.83 17.83 21.26
N ASP A 54 4.47 16.80 21.82
CA ASP A 54 4.75 15.55 21.10
C ASP A 54 3.47 14.84 20.67
N THR A 55 2.48 14.78 21.56
CA THR A 55 1.15 14.21 21.26
C THR A 55 0.49 15.01 20.13
N SER A 56 0.55 16.34 20.20
CA SER A 56 0.00 17.22 19.17
C SER A 56 0.69 17.00 17.82
N GLN A 57 2.02 16.84 17.82
CA GLN A 57 2.77 16.56 16.61
C GLN A 57 2.41 15.20 16.00
N VAL A 58 2.33 14.15 16.82
CA VAL A 58 1.98 12.80 16.35
C VAL A 58 0.58 12.79 15.75
N VAL A 59 -0.41 13.35 16.46
CA VAL A 59 -1.81 13.31 16.05
C VAL A 59 -2.08 14.22 14.85
N ASN A 60 -1.52 15.42 14.83
CA ASN A 60 -1.85 16.41 13.80
C ASN A 60 -0.96 16.33 12.56
N GLU A 61 0.25 15.77 12.67
CA GLU A 61 1.19 15.71 11.54
C GLU A 61 1.50 14.26 11.15
N LYS A 62 2.01 13.45 12.08
CA LYS A 62 2.58 12.14 11.74
C LYS A 62 1.51 11.14 11.31
N VAL A 63 0.39 11.07 12.03
CA VAL A 63 -0.70 10.16 11.70
C VAL A 63 -1.31 10.50 10.33
N PRO A 64 -1.67 11.76 10.01
CA PRO A 64 -2.12 12.12 8.67
C PRO A 64 -1.10 11.80 7.57
N GLN A 65 0.20 12.01 7.81
CA GLN A 65 1.25 11.64 6.87
C GLN A 65 1.27 10.14 6.58
N ILE A 66 1.13 9.29 7.61
CA ILE A 66 1.04 7.84 7.45
C ILE A 66 -0.18 7.48 6.59
N TYR A 67 -1.34 8.09 6.84
CA TYR A 67 -2.55 7.87 6.02
C TYR A 67 -2.35 8.27 4.56
N SER A 68 -1.71 9.41 4.31
CA SER A 68 -1.37 9.86 2.95
C SER A 68 -0.47 8.85 2.25
N LYS A 69 0.59 8.38 2.93
CA LYS A 69 1.49 7.37 2.38
C LYS A 69 0.81 6.03 2.14
N ALA A 70 -0.05 5.58 3.04
CA ALA A 70 -0.87 4.40 2.83
C ALA A 70 -1.80 4.54 1.60
N ALA A 71 -2.36 5.74 1.37
CA ALA A 71 -3.17 6.02 0.18
C ALA A 71 -2.34 6.01 -1.11
N GLU A 72 -1.13 6.55 -1.10
CA GLU A 72 -0.19 6.44 -2.22
C GLU A 72 0.16 4.97 -2.52
N MET A 73 0.39 4.16 -1.49
CA MET A 73 0.65 2.72 -1.65
C MET A 73 -0.52 1.97 -2.30
N ARG A 74 -1.78 2.30 -1.96
CA ARG A 74 -2.94 1.69 -2.62
C ARG A 74 -2.95 1.92 -4.14
N LYS A 75 -2.52 3.10 -4.59
CA LYS A 75 -2.41 3.38 -6.04
C LYS A 75 -1.33 2.52 -6.69
N LEU A 76 -0.25 2.23 -5.99
CA LEU A 76 0.79 1.33 -6.50
C LEU A 76 0.28 -0.10 -6.62
N TYR A 77 -0.46 -0.61 -5.62
CA TYR A 77 -1.08 -1.94 -5.70
C TYR A 77 -2.05 -2.05 -6.87
N GLN A 78 -2.87 -1.03 -7.12
CA GLN A 78 -3.75 -1.02 -8.31
C GLN A 78 -2.96 -1.12 -9.62
N LYS A 79 -1.79 -0.47 -9.73
CA LYS A 79 -0.93 -0.60 -10.92
C LYS A 79 -0.34 -2.01 -11.05
N ILE A 80 -0.03 -2.66 -9.93
CA ILE A 80 0.45 -4.04 -9.91
C ILE A 80 -0.66 -4.98 -10.39
N ASP A 81 -1.88 -4.82 -9.89
CA ASP A 81 -3.04 -5.63 -10.28
C ASP A 81 -3.34 -5.49 -11.78
N LEU A 82 -3.27 -4.27 -12.32
CA LEU A 82 -3.43 -4.02 -13.76
C LEU A 82 -2.34 -4.69 -14.59
N LEU A 83 -1.09 -4.67 -14.11
CA LEU A 83 0.03 -5.35 -14.77
C LEU A 83 -0.15 -6.87 -14.76
N GLU A 84 -0.61 -7.44 -13.65
CA GLU A 84 -0.90 -8.87 -13.56
C GLU A 84 -2.00 -9.26 -14.56
N ALA A 85 -3.09 -8.51 -14.61
CA ALA A 85 -4.18 -8.74 -15.56
C ALA A 85 -3.70 -8.64 -17.01
N PHE A 86 -2.85 -7.65 -17.31
CA PHE A 86 -2.25 -7.49 -18.63
C PHE A 86 -1.40 -8.71 -19.02
N VAL A 87 -0.46 -9.12 -18.16
CA VAL A 87 0.42 -10.28 -18.41
C VAL A 87 -0.40 -11.55 -18.62
N LYS A 88 -1.48 -11.74 -17.86
CA LYS A 88 -2.40 -12.87 -18.02
C LYS A 88 -3.07 -12.87 -19.40
N THR A 89 -3.58 -11.73 -19.85
CA THR A 89 -4.18 -11.59 -21.18
C THR A 89 -3.15 -11.88 -22.29
N VAL A 90 -1.94 -11.34 -22.17
CA VAL A 90 -0.86 -11.62 -23.13
C VAL A 90 -0.57 -13.12 -23.18
N GLY A 91 -0.44 -13.77 -22.02
CA GLY A 91 -0.22 -15.21 -21.92
C GLY A 91 -1.32 -16.03 -22.60
N SER A 92 -2.60 -15.69 -22.37
CA SER A 92 -3.72 -16.37 -23.03
C SER A 92 -3.71 -16.20 -24.55
N ASN A 93 -3.37 -15.00 -25.05
CA ASN A 93 -3.31 -14.74 -26.49
C ASN A 93 -2.17 -15.51 -27.17
N VAL A 94 -1.00 -15.60 -26.53
CA VAL A 94 0.13 -16.40 -27.04
C VAL A 94 -0.23 -17.88 -27.08
N ALA A 95 -0.83 -18.41 -26.01
CA ALA A 95 -1.27 -19.81 -25.98
C ALA A 95 -2.29 -20.13 -27.09
N GLN A 96 -3.25 -19.24 -27.32
CA GLN A 96 -4.22 -19.39 -28.42
C GLN A 96 -3.52 -19.37 -29.80
N MET A 97 -2.54 -18.49 -29.98
CA MET A 97 -1.76 -18.43 -31.23
C MET A 97 -0.93 -19.70 -31.44
N GLU A 98 -0.29 -20.22 -30.40
CA GLU A 98 0.47 -21.49 -30.46
C GLU A 98 -0.45 -22.67 -30.84
N GLU A 99 -1.67 -22.72 -30.30
CA GLU A 99 -2.65 -23.75 -30.66
C GLU A 99 -3.08 -23.64 -32.14
N GLN A 100 -3.36 -22.43 -32.62
CA GLN A 100 -3.73 -22.20 -34.03
C GLN A 100 -2.60 -22.58 -34.99
N VAL A 101 -1.35 -22.28 -34.65
CA VAL A 101 -0.17 -22.68 -35.44
C VAL A 101 -0.04 -24.19 -35.46
N THR A 102 -0.15 -24.85 -34.31
CA THR A 102 -0.09 -26.32 -34.20
C THR A 102 -1.19 -27.00 -35.03
N GLN A 103 -2.41 -26.47 -35.00
CA GLN A 103 -3.52 -26.96 -35.82
C GLN A 103 -3.24 -26.76 -37.32
N ALA A 104 -2.73 -25.59 -37.71
CA ALA A 104 -2.37 -25.31 -39.10
C ALA A 104 -1.26 -26.24 -39.61
N GLU A 105 -0.22 -26.48 -38.81
CA GLU A 105 0.87 -27.41 -39.12
C GLU A 105 0.37 -28.86 -39.25
N THR A 106 -0.54 -29.29 -38.37
CA THR A 106 -1.14 -30.65 -38.46
C THR A 106 -1.95 -30.82 -39.75
N ASN A 107 -2.72 -29.79 -40.12
CA ASN A 107 -3.53 -29.77 -41.33
C ASN A 107 -2.67 -29.69 -42.61
N LEU A 108 -1.53 -29.00 -42.58
CA LEU A 108 -0.60 -28.87 -43.72
C LEU A 108 0.39 -30.05 -43.83
N GLY A 109 0.85 -30.59 -42.69
CA GLY A 109 1.75 -31.75 -42.60
C GLY A 109 1.08 -33.05 -43.01
N THR A 110 -0.26 -33.10 -42.93
CA THR A 110 -1.05 -34.10 -43.66
C THR A 110 -1.14 -33.69 -45.12
N PHE A 111 -0.03 -33.82 -45.87
CA PHE A 111 -0.03 -33.61 -47.31
C PHE A 111 -1.20 -34.39 -47.90
N PRO A 112 -2.16 -33.75 -48.58
CA PRO A 112 -3.27 -34.47 -49.14
C PRO A 112 -2.71 -35.45 -50.17
N ASN A 113 -2.86 -36.75 -49.89
CA ASN A 113 -2.62 -37.85 -50.84
C ASN A 113 -3.15 -37.56 -52.27
N PRO A 114 -4.24 -36.76 -52.45
CA PRO A 114 -4.63 -36.21 -53.76
C PRO A 114 -3.55 -35.46 -54.55
N LEU A 115 -2.70 -34.64 -53.92
CA LEU A 115 -1.65 -33.87 -54.63
C LEU A 115 -0.51 -34.76 -55.12
N LYS A 116 -0.18 -35.83 -54.37
CA LYS A 116 0.74 -36.89 -54.85
C LYS A 116 0.17 -37.61 -56.07
N LYS A 117 -1.14 -37.87 -56.11
CA LYS A 117 -1.81 -38.46 -57.28
C LYS A 117 -1.83 -37.50 -58.48
N ILE A 118 -2.01 -36.20 -58.26
CA ILE A 118 -2.01 -35.21 -59.33
C ILE A 118 -0.60 -35.09 -59.97
N PHE A 119 0.47 -35.07 -59.16
CA PHE A 119 1.84 -35.06 -59.71
C PHE A 119 2.22 -36.35 -60.45
N GLN A 120 1.67 -37.51 -60.07
CA GLN A 120 1.84 -38.76 -60.82
C GLN A 120 1.06 -38.77 -62.15
N ASN A 121 -0.01 -37.99 -62.26
CA ASN A 121 -0.84 -37.90 -63.47
C ASN A 121 -0.35 -36.83 -64.47
N PHE A 122 0.65 -36.02 -64.14
CA PHE A 122 1.19 -34.98 -65.03
C PHE A 122 2.25 -35.49 -66.02
N SER A 123 2.65 -36.77 -65.96
CA SER A 123 3.57 -37.38 -66.93
C SER A 123 2.90 -37.87 -68.23
N SER A 124 1.61 -37.62 -68.43
CA SER A 124 0.94 -37.95 -69.69
C SER A 124 -0.25 -37.03 -69.96
N SER A 125 -0.12 -36.16 -70.96
CA SER A 125 -1.24 -35.57 -71.70
C SER A 125 -1.41 -36.37 -73.01
N PRO A 126 -2.61 -36.47 -73.64
CA PRO A 126 -3.45 -35.30 -73.91
C PRO A 126 -5.00 -35.49 -74.03
N LEU A 127 -5.67 -34.32 -74.20
CA LEU A 127 -6.85 -34.05 -75.06
C LEU A 127 -8.29 -34.50 -74.67
N PHE A 128 -9.17 -33.47 -74.60
CA PHE A 128 -10.62 -33.39 -74.91
C PHE A 128 -11.77 -33.76 -73.91
N SER A 129 -12.51 -32.69 -73.57
CA SER A 129 -13.99 -32.52 -73.51
C SER A 129 -14.76 -32.78 -72.19
N PRO A 130 -15.93 -32.13 -72.00
CA PRO A 130 -16.39 -31.61 -70.70
C PRO A 130 -17.53 -32.42 -70.07
N SER A 131 -17.60 -32.48 -68.73
CA SER A 131 -18.87 -32.72 -68.04
C SER A 131 -18.81 -32.34 -66.56
N LYS A 132 -19.92 -31.75 -66.10
CA LYS A 132 -20.22 -31.37 -64.72
C LYS A 132 -20.04 -32.54 -63.75
N ALA A 133 -19.34 -32.29 -62.65
CA ALA A 133 -19.67 -32.89 -61.36
C ALA A 133 -19.30 -31.89 -60.26
N ALA A 134 -20.28 -31.56 -59.42
CA ALA A 134 -20.14 -30.66 -58.29
C ALA A 134 -19.08 -31.22 -57.32
N SER A 135 -17.99 -30.48 -57.15
CA SER A 135 -17.00 -30.73 -56.11
C SER A 135 -17.50 -30.13 -54.80
N PRO A 136 -17.47 -30.85 -53.66
CA PRO A 136 -17.73 -30.25 -52.37
C PRO A 136 -16.61 -29.24 -52.11
N ARG A 137 -16.97 -27.97 -52.15
CA ARG A 137 -16.13 -26.84 -51.78
C ARG A 137 -15.63 -27.08 -50.35
N THR A 138 -14.43 -27.64 -50.22
CA THR A 138 -13.63 -27.47 -49.01
C THR A 138 -13.40 -25.98 -48.89
N GLN A 139 -14.16 -25.38 -47.97
CA GLN A 139 -13.99 -23.99 -47.58
C GLN A 139 -12.51 -23.81 -47.25
N PRO A 140 -11.80 -22.84 -47.86
CA PRO A 140 -10.52 -22.43 -47.31
C PRO A 140 -10.83 -21.99 -45.88
N THR A 141 -10.19 -22.62 -44.89
CA THR A 141 -10.24 -22.18 -43.50
C THR A 141 -9.85 -20.71 -43.52
N ARG A 142 -10.87 -19.86 -43.39
CA ARG A 142 -10.72 -18.41 -43.48
C ARG A 142 -9.87 -18.02 -42.28
N TYR A 143 -8.64 -17.60 -42.53
CA TYR A 143 -7.78 -17.04 -41.50
C TYR A 143 -8.52 -15.86 -40.85
N GLU A 144 -8.86 -16.00 -39.57
CA GLU A 144 -9.31 -14.91 -38.75
C GLU A 144 -8.09 -14.37 -37.99
N PRO A 145 -7.72 -13.10 -38.19
CA PRO A 145 -6.61 -12.51 -37.45
C PRO A 145 -6.92 -12.53 -35.94
N PRO A 146 -5.97 -12.94 -35.08
CA PRO A 146 -6.15 -12.91 -33.64
C PRO A 146 -6.45 -11.50 -33.14
N THR A 147 -7.37 -11.39 -32.18
CA THR A 147 -7.64 -10.13 -31.49
C THR A 147 -6.41 -9.67 -30.73
N VAL A 148 -5.78 -8.59 -31.21
CA VAL A 148 -4.60 -7.98 -30.59
C VAL A 148 -5.04 -7.13 -29.41
N PHE A 149 -4.49 -7.41 -28.23
CA PHE A 149 -4.74 -6.62 -27.03
C PHE A 149 -4.08 -5.25 -27.15
N ARG A 150 -4.71 -4.23 -26.56
CA ARG A 150 -4.20 -2.86 -26.51
C ARG A 150 -3.62 -2.58 -25.13
N THR A 151 -2.38 -2.11 -25.08
CA THR A 151 -1.70 -1.78 -23.82
C THR A 151 -2.40 -0.62 -23.12
N GLU A 152 -3.05 0.24 -23.90
CA GLU A 152 -3.81 1.41 -23.45
C GLU A 152 -5.01 1.04 -22.58
N ASP A 153 -5.56 -0.17 -22.76
CA ASP A 153 -6.69 -0.67 -21.97
C ASP A 153 -6.29 -1.02 -20.53
N TYR A 154 -4.99 -1.22 -20.27
CA TYR A 154 -4.44 -1.61 -18.95
C TYR A 154 -3.59 -0.50 -18.31
N PHE A 155 -2.97 0.35 -19.13
CA PHE A 155 -2.14 1.47 -18.68
C PHE A 155 -2.55 2.77 -19.41
N PRO A 156 -3.66 3.40 -19.01
CA PRO A 156 -4.05 4.68 -19.57
C PRO A 156 -2.97 5.73 -19.26
N SER A 157 -2.53 6.45 -20.29
CA SER A 157 -1.57 7.55 -20.14
C SER A 157 -2.14 8.59 -19.18
N THR A 158 -1.57 8.67 -17.98
CA THR A 158 -1.87 9.73 -17.00
C THR A 158 -1.01 10.95 -17.29
#